data_AF-A0A223NRV5-F1
#
_entry.id   AF-A0A223NRV5-F1
#
_cell.length_a   1.000
_cell.length_b   1.000
_cell.length_c   1.000
_cell.angle_alpha   90.00
_cell.angle_beta   90.00
_cell.angle_gamma   90.00
#
_symmetry.space_group_name_H-M   'P 1'
#
loop_
_entity.id
_entity.type
_entity.pdbx_description
1 polymer ?
#
loop_
_entity_poly.entity_id
_entity_poly.type
_entity_poly.pdbx_seq_one_letter_code
_entity_poly.pdbx_strand_id
1 'polypeptide(L)'
;MKKEVIVELFSQFEQACYNYSGVEFWSARELQSILGYSRWENFVNAINKAKIACENADSNVSDHFRDITKMVSIGSGGQREVEDIALTRYAC
;
A
#
# COMPACT_ATOMS: atom_id res chain seq x y z
N MET A 1 11.27 -11.46 -15.30
CA MET A 1 11.52 -11.86 -13.90
C MET A 1 11.54 -13.37 -13.80
N LYS A 2 12.34 -13.95 -12.89
CA LYS A 2 12.33 -15.40 -12.65
C LYS A 2 11.00 -15.80 -11.98
N LYS A 3 10.49 -17.00 -12.27
CA LYS A 3 9.17 -17.46 -11.79
C LYS A 3 9.12 -17.50 -10.27
N GLU A 4 10.24 -17.86 -9.64
CA GLU A 4 10.38 -17.97 -8.19
C GLU A 4 10.17 -16.61 -7.51
N VAL A 5 10.70 -15.53 -8.10
CA VAL A 5 10.56 -14.16 -7.59
C VAL A 5 9.10 -13.69 -7.65
N ILE A 6 8.37 -14.06 -8.70
CA ILE A 6 6.94 -13.70 -8.82
C ILE A 6 6.13 -14.38 -7.70
N VAL A 7 6.41 -15.66 -7.44
CA VAL A 7 5.72 -16.42 -6.38
C VAL A 7 6.04 -15.84 -5.00
N GLU A 8 7.29 -15.47 -4.75
CA GLU A 8 7.69 -14.85 -3.48
C GLU A 8 7.04 -13.49 -3.26
N LEU A 9 7.09 -12.60 -4.25
CA LEU A 9 6.45 -11.28 -4.17
C LEU A 9 4.94 -11.38 -4.00
N PHE A 10 4.28 -12.31 -4.70
CA PHE A 10 2.86 -12.56 -4.53
C PHE A 10 2.53 -13.07 -3.12
N SER A 11 3.35 -13.96 -2.56
CA SER A 11 3.17 -14.42 -1.18
C SER A 11 3.35 -13.27 -0.17
N GLN A 12 4.34 -12.40 -0.37
CA GLN A 12 4.54 -11.22 0.50
C GLN A 12 3.37 -10.25 0.40
N PHE A 13 2.86 -10.03 -0.82
CA PHE A 13 1.67 -9.23 -1.08
C PHE A 13 0.47 -9.78 -0.30
N GLU A 14 0.12 -11.06 -0.46
CA GLU A 14 -1.02 -11.65 0.25
C GLU A 14 -0.85 -11.63 1.77
N GLN A 15 0.38 -11.77 2.29
CA GLN A 15 0.66 -11.70 3.73
C GLN A 15 0.56 -10.29 4.32
N ALA A 16 0.75 -9.24 3.52
CA ALA A 16 0.58 -7.85 3.94
C ALA A 16 -0.90 -7.43 4.05
N CYS A 17 -1.82 -8.30 3.60
CA CYS A 17 -3.25 -8.08 3.75
C CYS A 17 -3.66 -8.10 5.22
N TYR A 18 -4.50 -7.14 5.61
CA TYR A 18 -5.25 -7.19 6.85
C TYR A 18 -6.74 -6.97 6.58
N ASN A 19 -7.59 -7.59 7.39
CA ASN A 19 -9.03 -7.41 7.28
C ASN A 19 -9.49 -6.33 8.27
N TYR A 20 -10.28 -5.38 7.79
CA TYR A 20 -10.98 -4.42 8.63
C TYR A 20 -12.46 -4.40 8.26
N SER A 21 -13.31 -4.80 9.21
CA SER A 21 -14.78 -4.84 9.04
C SER A 21 -15.25 -5.65 7.82
N GLY A 22 -14.58 -6.76 7.52
CA GLY A 22 -14.92 -7.63 6.39
C GLY A 22 -14.31 -7.21 5.05
N VAL A 23 -13.56 -6.11 5.00
CA VAL A 23 -12.87 -5.63 3.80
C VAL A 23 -11.36 -5.82 3.93
N GLU A 24 -10.73 -6.29 2.88
CA GLU A 24 -9.28 -6.47 2.79
C GLU A 24 -8.58 -5.15 2.47
N PHE A 25 -7.52 -4.85 3.22
CA PHE A 25 -6.69 -3.67 3.04
C PHE A 25 -5.20 -4.01 3.09
N TRP A 26 -4.41 -3.15 2.46
CA TRP A 26 -2.96 -3.14 2.49
C TRP A 26 -2.45 -1.77 2.92
N SER A 27 -1.36 -1.77 3.68
CA SER A 27 -0.59 -0.56 3.98
C SER A 27 0.23 -0.17 2.75
N ALA A 28 0.04 1.05 2.23
CA ALA A 28 0.87 1.57 1.15
C ALA A 28 2.36 1.61 1.52
N ARG A 29 2.71 1.83 2.80
CA ARG A 29 4.09 1.73 3.30
C ARG A 29 4.69 0.33 3.14
N GLU A 30 3.92 -0.73 3.39
CA GLU A 30 4.38 -2.11 3.17
C GLU A 30 4.48 -2.43 1.69
N LEU A 31 3.45 -2.07 0.91
CA LEU A 31 3.43 -2.30 -0.53
C LEU A 31 4.56 -1.56 -1.24
N GLN A 32 4.94 -0.37 -0.78
CA GLN A 32 6.11 0.33 -1.28
C GLN A 32 7.35 -0.59 -1.27
N SER A 33 7.61 -1.27 -0.16
CA SER A 33 8.76 -2.16 -0.01
C SER A 33 8.63 -3.42 -0.85
N ILE A 34 7.45 -4.06 -0.85
CA ILE A 34 7.17 -5.28 -1.62
C ILE A 34 7.34 -5.03 -3.13
N LEU A 35 6.84 -3.90 -3.62
CA LEU A 35 6.91 -3.52 -5.04
C LEU A 35 8.25 -2.88 -5.43
N GLY A 36 9.20 -2.77 -4.50
CA GLY A 36 10.57 -2.33 -4.78
C GLY A 36 10.74 -0.82 -4.94
N TYR A 37 9.82 0.00 -4.44
CA TYR A 37 9.96 1.46 -4.44
C TYR A 37 10.90 1.89 -3.30
N SER A 38 12.05 2.47 -3.64
CA SER A 38 13.04 2.93 -2.66
C SER A 38 12.64 4.22 -1.93
N ARG A 39 11.80 5.05 -2.54
CA ARG A 39 11.40 6.37 -2.03
C ARG A 39 9.88 6.48 -1.97
N TRP A 40 9.37 7.01 -0.86
CA TRP A 40 7.94 7.18 -0.63
C TRP A 40 7.29 8.07 -1.68
N GLU A 41 7.94 9.19 -2.01
CA GLU A 41 7.41 10.20 -2.92
C GLU A 41 7.13 9.60 -4.30
N ASN A 42 7.97 8.65 -4.74
CA ASN A 42 7.77 7.93 -5.99
C ASN A 42 6.56 6.98 -5.93
N PHE A 43 6.34 6.34 -4.79
CA PHE A 43 5.20 5.45 -4.60
C PHE A 43 3.89 6.22 -4.46
N VAL A 44 3.90 7.36 -3.75
CA VAL A 44 2.77 8.29 -3.70
C VAL A 44 2.39 8.77 -5.10
N ASN A 45 3.35 9.06 -5.97
CA ASN A 45 3.07 9.41 -7.36
C ASN A 45 2.37 8.27 -8.13
N ALA A 46 2.70 7.01 -7.85
CA ALA A 46 2.01 5.86 -8.42
C ALA A 46 0.58 5.74 -7.88
N ILE A 47 0.39 5.90 -6.56
CA ILE A 47 -0.93 5.91 -5.92
C ILE A 47 -1.81 7.04 -6.48
N ASN A 48 -1.26 8.24 -6.67
CA ASN A 48 -2.02 9.36 -7.23
C ASN A 48 -2.51 9.07 -8.66
N LYS A 49 -1.71 8.38 -9.47
CA LYS A 49 -2.15 7.90 -10.79
C LYS A 49 -3.24 6.83 -10.67
N ALA A 50 -3.14 5.94 -9.68
CA ALA A 50 -4.18 4.94 -9.41
C ALA A 50 -5.50 5.60 -8.95
N LYS A 51 -5.45 6.64 -8.12
CA LYS A 51 -6.63 7.45 -7.74
C LYS A 51 -7.30 8.08 -8.97
N ILE A 52 -6.52 8.68 -9.88
CA ILE A 52 -7.05 9.24 -11.14
C ILE A 52 -7.67 8.15 -12.02
N ALA A 53 -7.03 6.98 -12.12
CA ALA A 53 -7.58 5.86 -12.89
C ALA A 53 -8.89 5.31 -12.29
N CYS A 54 -8.98 5.25 -10.96
CA CYS A 54 -10.18 4.87 -10.23
C CYS A 54 -11.34 5.84 -10.50
N GLU A 55 -11.07 7.15 -10.43
CA GLU A 55 -12.05 8.20 -10.73
C GLU A 55 -12.52 8.13 -12.19
N ASN A 56 -11.60 7.94 -13.14
CA ASN A 56 -11.93 7.77 -14.56
C ASN A 56 -12.72 6.48 -14.86
N ALA A 57 -12.73 5.51 -13.94
CA ALA A 57 -13.52 4.30 -14.02
C ALA A 57 -14.88 4.44 -13.31
N ASP A 58 -15.31 5.66 -13.00
CA ASP A 58 -16.54 6.00 -12.27
C ASP A 58 -16.63 5.36 -10.87
N SER A 59 -15.49 5.01 -10.26
CA SER A 59 -15.43 4.48 -8.90
C SER A 59 -14.99 5.55 -7.89
N ASN A 60 -15.60 5.52 -6.70
CA ASN A 60 -15.30 6.50 -5.65
C ASN A 60 -13.92 6.21 -5.03
N VAL A 61 -13.01 7.18 -5.15
CA VAL A 61 -11.65 7.08 -4.62
C VAL A 61 -11.63 6.81 -3.11
N SER A 62 -12.54 7.38 -2.31
CA SER A 62 -12.54 7.19 -0.86
C SER A 62 -12.97 5.80 -0.42
N ASP A 63 -13.60 5.01 -1.29
CA ASP A 63 -13.94 3.62 -1.00
C ASP A 63 -12.72 2.71 -1.09
N HIS A 64 -11.68 3.14 -1.82
CA HIS A 64 -10.52 2.31 -2.15
C HIS A 64 -9.20 2.82 -1.58
N PHE A 65 -9.11 4.13 -1.30
CA PHE A 65 -7.90 4.80 -0.82
C PHE A 65 -8.23 5.62 0.43
N ARG A 66 -7.76 5.19 1.59
CA ARG A 66 -8.00 5.87 2.87
C ARG A 66 -6.69 6.35 3.49
N ASP A 67 -6.54 7.66 3.65
CA ASP A 67 -5.39 8.21 4.37
C ASP A 67 -5.44 7.80 5.85
N ILE A 68 -4.33 7.24 6.33
CA ILE A 68 -4.12 6.74 7.70
C ILE A 68 -2.72 7.11 8.17
N THR A 69 -2.37 6.75 9.39
CA THR A 69 -1.00 6.83 9.90
C THR A 69 -0.48 5.44 10.26
N LYS A 70 0.83 5.26 10.14
CA LYS A 70 1.53 4.05 10.53
C LYS A 70 2.63 4.37 11.52
N MET A 71 2.71 3.59 12.59
CA MET A 71 3.84 3.65 13.52
C MET A 71 5.05 2.95 12.92
N VAL A 72 6.17 3.66 12.85
CA VAL A 72 7.46 3.11 12.38
C VAL A 72 8.53 3.30 13.43
N SER A 73 9.39 2.29 13.58
CA SER A 73 10.55 2.39 14.45
C SER A 73 11.54 3.41 13.90
N ILE A 74 12.07 4.23 14.80
CA ILE A 74 13.20 5.10 14.54
C ILE A 74 14.43 4.57 15.30
N GLY A 75 15.61 5.05 14.91
CA GLY A 75 16.84 4.75 15.63
C GLY A 75 16.70 4.98 17.13
N SER A 76 17.45 4.21 17.93
CA SER A 76 17.42 4.27 19.40
C SER A 76 16.13 3.74 20.06
N GLY A 77 15.35 2.91 19.35
CA GLY A 77 14.19 2.21 19.92
C GLY A 77 12.92 3.07 20.05
N GLY A 78 12.94 4.31 19.55
CA GLY A 78 11.75 5.15 19.48
C GLY A 78 10.79 4.70 18.38
N GLN A 79 9.58 5.24 18.40
CA GLN A 79 8.61 5.11 17.31
C GLN A 79 8.10 6.48 16.91
N ARG A 80 7.72 6.64 15.64
CA ARG A 80 7.04 7.84 15.13
C ARG A 80 5.86 7.44 14.25
N GLU A 81 4.85 8.28 14.21
CA GLU A 81 3.81 8.20 13.18
C GLU A 81 4.33 8.77 11.86
N VAL A 82 4.02 8.07 10.77
CA VAL A 82 4.20 8.57 9.41
C VAL A 82 2.90 8.42 8.64
N GLU A 83 2.72 9.27 7.63
CA GLU A 83 1.60 9.17 6.69
C GLU A 83 1.62 7.81 5.98
N ASP A 84 0.45 7.22 5.81
CA ASP A 84 0.23 5.99 5.08
C ASP A 84 -1.16 6.02 4.42
N ILE A 85 -1.43 5.08 3.52
CA ILE A 85 -2.71 4.96 2.82
C ILE A 85 -3.13 3.50 2.90
N ALA A 86 -4.32 3.24 3.43
CA ALA A 86 -4.95 1.94 3.35
C ALA A 86 -5.56 1.77 1.96
N LEU A 87 -5.14 0.71 1.26
CA LEU A 87 -5.53 0.40 -0.10
C LEU A 87 -6.38 -0.86 -0.08
N THR A 88 -7.57 -0.83 -0.68
CA THR A 88 -8.30 -2.08 -0.94
C THR A 88 -7.58 -2.91 -2.01
N ARG A 89 -7.95 -4.18 -2.16
CA ARG A 89 -7.39 -5.05 -3.22
C ARG A 89 -7.50 -4.43 -4.62
N TYR A 90 -8.58 -3.68 -4.90
CA TYR A 90 -8.78 -2.98 -6.18
C TYR A 90 -7.78 -1.83 -6.39
N ALA A 91 -7.30 -1.20 -5.32
CA ALA A 91 -6.36 -0.07 -5.36
C ALA A 91 -4.88 -0.48 -5.38
N CYS A 92 -4.57 -1.77 -5.22
CA CYS A 92 -3.21 -2.33 -5.24
C CYS A 92 -2.77 -2.63 -6.67
#